data_AF-G9N4X6-F1
#
_entry.id   AF-G9N4X6-F1
#
_cell.length_a   1.000
_cell.length_b   1.000
_cell.length_c   1.000
_cell.angle_alpha   90.00
_cell.angle_beta   90.00
_cell.angle_gamma   90.00
#
_symmetry.space_group_name_H-M   'P 1'
#
loop_
_entity.id
_entity.type
_entity.pdbx_description
1 polymer ?
#
loop_
_entity_poly.entity_id
_entity_poly.type
_entity_poly.pdbx_seq_one_letter_code
_entity_poly.pdbx_strand_id
1 'polypeptide(L)'
;MKAALFITSTIVGAASAFKARYYDGQEGACGCGSSSSGAASWQLGISSGVYTAAGSQALYDTAGASWCGAGCGKCYKLTSTGQAPCSTCGTGGVAGQSIIVMVTNLCPNNGNAQWCPTVGGTNQYGYSYHFDIMAKTPVFGDNVVVDFEPVVCPGQATSDWETCLCIDMQETDTTPVGLGDPGSPPSSSSSPPPATSSTPPSGGGTQVLFGQCGGIGWTGPTTCQPPATCKAQNQWYSQCLN
;
A
#
# COMPACT_ATOMS: atom_id res chain seq x y z
N MET A 1 25.12 -20.71 -27.20
CA MET A 1 25.10 -20.04 -25.89
C MET A 1 23.72 -19.41 -25.73
N LYS A 2 22.85 -19.98 -24.89
CA LYS A 2 21.50 -19.44 -24.65
C LYS A 2 21.65 -18.20 -23.78
N ALA A 3 21.33 -17.03 -24.33
CA ALA A 3 21.20 -15.81 -23.55
C ALA A 3 20.03 -15.99 -22.57
N ALA A 4 20.33 -15.96 -21.27
CA ALA A 4 19.31 -15.85 -20.25
C ALA A 4 18.71 -14.43 -20.36
N LEU A 5 17.44 -14.38 -20.76
CA LEU A 5 16.65 -13.16 -20.74
C LEU A 5 16.40 -12.83 -19.26
N PHE A 6 17.19 -11.92 -18.69
CA PHE A 6 16.90 -11.36 -17.38
C PHE A 6 15.68 -10.47 -17.52
N ILE A 7 14.52 -10.96 -17.07
CA ILE A 7 13.36 -10.12 -16.82
C ILE A 7 13.76 -9.23 -15.64
N THR A 8 14.18 -8.00 -15.94
CA THR A 8 14.43 -6.99 -14.91
C THR A 8 13.10 -6.70 -14.21
N SER A 9 12.95 -7.18 -12.97
CA SER A 9 11.95 -6.63 -12.03
C SER A 9 12.17 -5.12 -12.03
N THR A 10 11.23 -4.36 -12.57
CA THR A 10 11.27 -2.90 -12.53
C THR A 10 11.19 -2.49 -11.07
N ILE A 11 12.31 -2.03 -10.51
CA ILE A 11 12.38 -1.43 -9.18
C ILE A 11 11.42 -0.23 -9.19
N VAL A 12 10.44 -0.25 -8.30
CA VAL A 12 9.36 0.75 -8.28
C VAL A 12 9.69 1.91 -7.33
N GLY A 13 10.60 1.70 -6.37
CA GLY A 13 11.16 2.77 -5.54
C GLY A 13 12.32 2.31 -4.66
N ALA A 14 12.99 3.29 -4.03
CA ALA A 14 14.00 3.08 -3.01
C ALA A 14 13.49 3.57 -1.65
N ALA A 15 13.79 2.81 -0.60
CA ALA A 15 13.39 3.11 0.77
C ALA A 15 14.54 2.82 1.74
N SER A 16 14.47 3.41 2.93
CA SER A 16 15.18 2.85 4.07
C SER A 16 14.26 1.89 4.80
N ALA A 17 14.73 0.66 5.04
CA ALA A 17 14.09 -0.27 5.93
C ALA A 17 14.86 -0.24 7.25
N PHE A 18 14.26 0.35 8.29
CA PHE A 18 14.85 0.37 9.61
C PHE A 18 14.33 -0.80 10.41
N LYS A 19 15.20 -1.27 11.29
CA LYS A 19 14.81 -2.18 12.34
C LYS A 19 14.71 -1.36 13.61
N ALA A 20 13.52 -0.88 13.94
CA ALA A 20 13.27 -0.59 15.34
C ALA A 20 13.06 -1.93 16.04
N ARG A 21 13.40 -2.00 17.32
CA ARG A 21 12.66 -2.90 18.23
C ARG A 21 11.26 -2.32 18.43
N TYR A 22 10.52 -2.05 17.35
CA TYR A 22 9.13 -1.61 17.41
C TYR A 22 8.29 -2.85 17.67
N TYR A 23 8.25 -3.22 18.94
CA TYR A 23 7.21 -4.03 19.51
C TYR A 23 6.52 -3.14 20.53
N ASP A 24 5.59 -2.32 20.05
CA ASP A 24 4.72 -1.53 20.93
C ASP A 24 3.70 -2.43 21.67
N GLY A 25 3.54 -3.68 21.21
CA GLY A 25 2.56 -4.64 21.72
C GLY A 25 1.13 -4.22 21.41
N GLN A 26 0.93 -3.20 20.57
CA GLN A 26 -0.38 -2.65 20.26
C GLN A 26 -0.98 -3.34 19.04
N GLU A 27 -2.29 -3.21 18.91
CA GLU A 27 -3.08 -3.72 17.80
C GLU A 27 -2.57 -3.25 16.43
N GLY A 28 -1.93 -2.07 16.39
CA GLY A 28 -1.46 -1.42 15.18
C GLY A 28 -2.58 -0.69 14.45
N ALA A 29 -2.22 0.30 13.63
CA ALA A 29 -3.17 1.18 12.95
C ALA A 29 -4.04 0.49 11.89
N CYS A 30 -3.72 -0.76 11.53
CA CYS A 30 -4.55 -1.60 10.65
C CYS A 30 -5.46 -2.59 11.42
N GLY A 31 -5.53 -2.49 12.75
CA GLY A 31 -6.49 -3.27 13.53
C GLY A 31 -6.17 -4.76 13.63
N CYS A 32 -4.90 -5.15 13.60
CA CYS A 32 -4.47 -6.55 13.51
C CYS A 32 -4.24 -7.19 14.90
N GLY A 33 -5.25 -7.20 15.75
CA GLY A 33 -5.15 -7.70 17.11
C GLY A 33 -6.36 -7.30 17.93
N SER A 34 -6.16 -7.00 19.22
CA SER A 34 -7.20 -6.30 19.98
C SER A 34 -6.62 -5.35 21.02
N SER A 35 -7.36 -4.31 21.33
CA SER A 35 -7.08 -3.40 22.45
C SER A 35 -6.86 -4.11 23.80
N SER A 36 -7.38 -5.33 23.98
CA SER A 36 -7.27 -6.10 25.22
C SER A 36 -6.12 -7.13 25.25
N SER A 37 -5.71 -7.63 24.08
CA SER A 37 -4.71 -8.70 23.92
C SER A 37 -3.43 -8.23 23.24
N GLY A 38 -3.41 -6.99 22.75
CA GLY A 38 -2.32 -6.43 21.96
C GLY A 38 -2.30 -6.97 20.53
N ALA A 39 -1.13 -6.87 19.89
CA ALA A 39 -0.89 -7.38 18.54
C ALA A 39 -1.23 -8.87 18.42
N ALA A 40 -1.80 -9.28 17.29
CA ALA A 40 -1.94 -10.69 16.96
C ALA A 40 -0.57 -11.39 16.91
N SER A 41 -0.51 -12.66 17.30
CA SER A 41 0.76 -13.41 17.46
C SER A 41 1.59 -13.50 16.17
N TRP A 42 0.93 -13.53 15.00
CA TRP A 42 1.54 -13.59 13.68
C TRP A 42 2.21 -12.27 13.27
N GLN A 43 1.89 -11.13 13.91
CA GLN A 43 2.51 -9.85 13.56
C GLN A 43 4.03 -9.85 13.74
N LEU A 44 4.55 -10.67 14.66
CA LEU A 44 5.99 -10.82 14.90
C LEU A 44 6.75 -11.62 13.82
N GLY A 45 6.02 -12.17 12.86
CA GLY A 45 6.53 -13.01 11.79
C GLY A 45 5.43 -13.94 11.30
N ILE A 46 4.99 -13.71 10.06
CA ILE A 46 3.91 -14.47 9.42
C ILE A 46 4.43 -15.86 9.03
N SER A 47 5.57 -15.89 8.34
CA SER A 47 6.27 -17.11 7.96
C SER A 47 7.74 -16.81 7.64
N SER A 48 8.53 -17.83 7.33
CA SER A 48 9.94 -17.62 6.94
C SER A 48 10.04 -16.69 5.73
N GLY A 49 10.69 -15.54 5.87
CA GLY A 49 10.83 -14.54 4.80
C GLY A 49 9.62 -13.62 4.60
N VAL A 50 8.58 -13.73 5.42
CA VAL A 50 7.37 -12.89 5.35
C VAL A 50 7.08 -12.28 6.72
N TYR A 51 7.07 -10.96 6.78
CA TYR A 51 6.98 -10.19 8.03
C TYR A 51 5.90 -9.11 7.94
N THR A 52 5.65 -8.42 9.04
CA THR A 52 4.84 -7.20 9.04
C THR A 52 5.72 -5.97 9.20
N ALA A 53 5.20 -4.82 8.80
CA ALA A 53 5.89 -3.55 8.95
C ALA A 53 4.92 -2.41 9.26
N ALA A 54 5.43 -1.40 9.96
CA ALA A 54 4.83 -0.08 10.00
C ALA A 54 5.36 0.73 8.80
N GLY A 55 4.46 1.11 7.88
CA GLY A 55 4.83 1.92 6.73
C GLY A 55 4.83 3.41 7.07
N SER A 56 5.77 4.19 6.52
CA SER A 56 5.67 5.66 6.53
C SER A 56 4.34 6.13 5.95
N GLN A 57 3.92 7.37 6.24
CA GLN A 57 2.62 7.90 5.81
C GLN A 57 2.31 7.64 4.33
N ALA A 58 3.26 7.82 3.40
CA ALA A 58 3.02 7.57 1.98
C ALA A 58 2.78 6.09 1.60
N LEU A 59 3.23 5.14 2.41
CA LEU A 59 2.96 3.71 2.26
C LEU A 59 1.69 3.28 2.99
N TYR A 60 1.32 4.01 4.04
CA TYR A 60 0.18 3.71 4.90
C TYR A 60 -1.11 4.36 4.39
N ASP A 61 -1.08 5.66 4.11
CA ASP A 61 -2.20 6.43 3.57
C ASP A 61 -1.75 7.84 3.12
N THR A 62 -1.92 8.18 1.86
CA THR A 62 -1.45 9.45 1.31
C THR A 62 -2.39 10.62 1.61
N ALA A 63 -3.66 10.34 1.96
CA ALA A 63 -4.61 11.33 2.46
C ALA A 63 -4.37 11.71 3.94
N GLY A 64 -3.47 11.00 4.63
CA GLY A 64 -3.08 11.31 6.00
C GLY A 64 -3.88 10.58 7.07
N ALA A 65 -4.60 9.51 6.72
CA ALA A 65 -5.28 8.67 7.71
C ALA A 65 -4.27 8.15 8.75
N SER A 66 -4.74 7.97 9.98
CA SER A 66 -3.96 7.37 11.07
C SER A 66 -4.56 6.05 11.57
N TRP A 67 -5.66 5.60 10.97
CA TRP A 67 -6.38 4.36 11.29
C TRP A 67 -7.03 3.82 10.01
N CYS A 68 -6.93 2.51 9.77
CA CYS A 68 -7.39 1.85 8.54
C CYS A 68 -6.96 2.56 7.24
N GLY A 69 -5.69 2.95 7.16
CA GLY A 69 -5.15 3.59 5.96
C GLY A 69 -5.26 2.68 4.72
N ALA A 70 -5.34 3.28 3.54
CA ALA A 70 -5.49 2.56 2.27
C ALA A 70 -4.34 1.59 1.94
N GLY A 71 -3.19 1.75 2.61
CA GLY A 71 -2.03 0.87 2.50
C GLY A 71 -2.08 -0.37 3.40
N CYS A 72 -3.01 -0.43 4.35
CA CYS A 72 -3.17 -1.59 5.23
C CYS A 72 -3.41 -2.88 4.44
N GLY A 73 -2.74 -3.96 4.85
CA GLY A 73 -2.83 -5.27 4.20
C GLY A 73 -2.08 -5.37 2.86
N LYS A 74 -1.48 -4.29 2.35
CA LYS A 74 -0.66 -4.35 1.13
C LYS A 74 0.72 -4.94 1.42
N CYS A 75 1.23 -5.73 0.48
CA CYS A 75 2.53 -6.36 0.58
C CYS A 75 3.55 -5.77 -0.38
N TYR A 76 4.81 -5.73 0.08
CA TYR A 76 5.94 -5.27 -0.69
C TYR A 76 7.09 -6.26 -0.56
N LYS A 77 7.75 -6.54 -1.67
CA LYS A 77 9.03 -7.24 -1.65
C LYS A 77 10.14 -6.22 -1.50
N LEU A 78 10.92 -6.36 -0.43
CA LEU A 78 12.08 -5.54 -0.16
C LEU A 78 13.33 -6.30 -0.59
N THR A 79 14.20 -5.66 -1.36
CA THR A 79 15.47 -6.23 -1.81
C THR A 79 16.60 -5.35 -1.32
N SER A 80 17.51 -5.94 -0.54
CA SER A 80 18.63 -5.24 0.08
C SER A 80 19.62 -4.79 -0.98
N THR A 81 20.00 -3.51 -0.93
CA THR A 81 21.13 -2.96 -1.71
C THR A 81 22.49 -3.32 -1.11
N GLY A 82 22.48 -3.88 0.10
CA GLY A 82 23.66 -4.17 0.91
C GLY A 82 24.18 -2.98 1.73
N GLN A 83 23.61 -1.78 1.57
CA GLN A 83 24.08 -0.58 2.23
C GLN A 83 23.20 -0.19 3.42
N ALA A 84 23.76 0.62 4.32
CA ALA A 84 23.03 1.39 5.32
C ALA A 84 22.82 2.83 4.83
N PRO A 85 21.83 3.58 5.36
CA PRO A 85 21.56 4.97 5.00
C PRO A 85 22.73 5.94 5.22
N CYS A 86 23.66 5.58 6.11
CA CYS A 86 24.83 6.36 6.46
C CYS A 86 25.87 5.46 7.15
N SER A 87 27.11 5.95 7.27
CA SER A 87 28.24 5.18 7.79
C SER A 87 28.15 4.81 9.29
N THR A 88 27.30 5.47 10.06
CA THR A 88 27.18 5.27 11.52
C THR A 88 25.78 4.85 11.98
N CYS A 89 24.81 4.71 11.08
CA CYS A 89 23.43 4.39 11.44
C CYS A 89 23.03 2.95 11.14
N GLY A 90 23.96 2.10 10.70
CA GLY A 90 23.71 0.67 10.55
C GLY A 90 24.85 -0.01 9.80
N THR A 91 24.78 -1.33 9.73
CA THR A 91 25.72 -2.16 8.95
C THR A 91 25.20 -2.58 7.59
N GLY A 92 23.94 -2.27 7.28
CA GLY A 92 23.30 -2.67 6.03
C GLY A 92 22.90 -4.15 6.06
N GLY A 93 22.85 -4.77 4.88
CA GLY A 93 22.38 -6.15 4.72
C GLY A 93 23.21 -6.92 3.69
N VAL A 94 22.78 -8.13 3.37
CA VAL A 94 23.36 -8.88 2.25
C VAL A 94 22.74 -8.34 0.96
N ALA A 95 23.55 -7.85 0.02
CA ALA A 95 23.04 -7.33 -1.25
C ALA A 95 22.28 -8.42 -2.04
N GLY A 96 21.12 -8.08 -2.58
CA GLY A 96 20.25 -8.98 -3.33
C GLY A 96 19.42 -9.94 -2.47
N GLN A 97 19.60 -9.97 -1.15
CA GLN A 97 18.69 -10.69 -0.25
C GLN A 97 17.32 -10.01 -0.29
N SER A 98 16.23 -10.79 -0.26
CA SER A 98 14.87 -10.24 -0.25
C SER A 98 14.00 -10.84 0.86
N ILE A 99 13.04 -10.05 1.32
CA ILE A 99 11.92 -10.45 2.18
C ILE A 99 10.62 -9.85 1.65
N ILE A 100 9.48 -10.33 2.12
CA ILE A 100 8.18 -9.70 1.92
C ILE A 100 7.71 -9.10 3.23
N VAL A 101 7.17 -7.88 3.18
CA VAL A 101 6.52 -7.22 4.32
C VAL A 101 5.07 -6.90 3.98
N MET A 102 4.17 -7.10 4.93
CA MET A 102 2.78 -6.62 4.89
C MET A 102 2.65 -5.38 5.78
N VAL A 103 2.03 -4.31 5.28
CA VAL A 103 1.77 -3.11 6.08
C VAL A 103 0.62 -3.38 7.05
N THR A 104 0.91 -3.39 8.34
CA THR A 104 -0.09 -3.61 9.42
C THR A 104 -0.14 -2.47 10.44
N ASN A 105 0.71 -1.46 10.28
CA ASN A 105 0.75 -0.30 11.16
C ASN A 105 1.27 0.95 10.42
N LEU A 106 1.14 2.11 11.06
CA LEU A 106 1.66 3.38 10.61
C LEU A 106 2.96 3.70 11.36
N CYS A 107 4.01 4.09 10.64
CA CYS A 107 5.11 4.85 11.21
C CYS A 107 4.85 6.35 11.00
N PRO A 108 4.35 7.07 12.02
CA PRO A 108 3.99 8.47 11.85
C PRO A 108 5.25 9.35 11.80
N ASN A 109 5.23 10.39 10.98
CA ASN A 109 6.33 11.36 10.92
C ASN A 109 6.54 12.07 12.27
N ASN A 110 5.45 12.38 12.99
CA ASN A 110 5.55 13.00 14.30
C ASN A 110 6.31 12.07 15.28
N GLY A 111 7.42 12.53 15.82
CA GLY A 111 8.32 11.74 16.67
C GLY A 111 9.28 10.80 15.92
N ASN A 112 9.05 10.49 14.64
CA ASN A 112 9.89 9.59 13.84
C ASN A 112 10.44 10.23 12.55
N ALA A 113 10.43 11.57 12.44
CA ALA A 113 10.82 12.29 11.23
C ALA A 113 12.25 12.01 10.73
N GLN A 114 13.13 11.51 11.59
CA GLN A 114 14.45 11.01 11.17
C GLN A 114 14.33 9.90 10.11
N TRP A 115 13.32 9.04 10.25
CA TRP A 115 13.14 7.82 9.47
C TRP A 115 11.89 7.85 8.59
N CYS A 116 10.76 8.28 9.13
CA CYS A 116 9.46 8.18 8.51
C CYS A 116 9.06 9.53 7.89
N PRO A 117 9.16 9.68 6.56
CA PRO A 117 8.85 10.95 5.89
C PRO A 117 7.35 11.27 5.89
N THR A 118 7.04 12.55 5.67
CA THR A 118 5.71 12.98 5.24
C THR A 118 5.45 12.58 3.80
N VAL A 119 4.18 12.57 3.39
CA VAL A 119 3.79 12.31 1.99
C VAL A 119 4.48 13.30 1.05
N GLY A 120 5.14 12.79 0.01
CA GLY A 120 5.87 13.59 -0.98
C GLY A 120 7.20 14.20 -0.50
N GLY A 121 7.58 13.98 0.75
CA GLY A 121 8.87 14.42 1.31
C GLY A 121 9.92 13.30 1.35
N THR A 122 11.06 13.61 1.95
CA THR A 122 12.10 12.62 2.27
C THR A 122 12.44 12.67 3.76
N ASN A 123 12.96 11.57 4.29
CA ASN A 123 13.52 11.54 5.63
C ASN A 123 14.91 12.21 5.65
N GLN A 124 15.58 12.22 6.81
CA GLN A 124 16.89 12.87 6.98
C GLN A 124 18.02 12.23 6.14
N TYR A 125 17.77 11.05 5.57
CA TYR A 125 18.72 10.32 4.74
C TYR A 125 18.36 10.36 3.24
N GLY A 126 17.32 11.13 2.86
CA GLY A 126 16.94 11.33 1.46
C GLY A 126 15.99 10.28 0.88
N TYR A 127 15.40 9.40 1.71
CA TYR A 127 14.44 8.39 1.22
C TYR A 127 13.00 8.86 1.37
N SER A 128 12.21 8.67 0.31
CA SER A 128 10.79 9.06 0.25
C SER A 128 9.85 8.09 0.96
N TYR A 129 10.34 6.90 1.30
CA TYR A 129 9.57 5.85 1.93
C TYR A 129 10.37 5.18 3.04
N HIS A 130 9.64 4.63 3.99
CA HIS A 130 10.22 3.93 5.12
C HIS A 130 9.40 2.72 5.55
N PHE A 131 10.07 1.60 5.78
CA PHE A 131 9.49 0.42 6.41
C PHE A 131 10.15 0.20 7.76
N ASP A 132 9.36 0.26 8.83
CA ASP A 132 9.81 -0.18 10.15
C ASP A 132 9.34 -1.61 10.40
N ILE A 133 10.27 -2.56 10.31
CA ILE A 133 9.94 -4.00 10.29
C ILE A 133 9.64 -4.48 11.71
N MET A 134 8.48 -5.11 11.92
CA MET A 134 8.15 -5.71 13.21
C MET A 134 8.85 -7.07 13.36
N ALA A 135 9.93 -7.10 14.14
CA ALA A 135 10.61 -8.34 14.48
C ALA A 135 11.34 -8.24 15.84
N LYS A 136 11.39 -9.35 16.59
CA LYS A 136 12.14 -9.44 17.86
C LYS A 136 13.66 -9.46 17.66
N THR A 137 14.11 -10.04 16.54
CA THR A 137 15.52 -10.17 16.17
C THR A 137 15.75 -9.62 14.76
N PRO A 138 16.99 -9.29 14.37
CA PRO A 138 17.26 -8.86 13.00
C PRO A 138 16.91 -9.96 12.01
N VAL A 139 16.04 -9.64 11.05
CA VAL A 139 15.57 -10.59 10.01
C VAL A 139 16.16 -10.29 8.63
N PHE A 140 16.73 -9.10 8.45
CA PHE A 140 17.09 -8.60 7.13
C PHE A 140 18.26 -7.62 7.16
N GLY A 141 19.20 -7.80 8.09
CA GLY A 141 20.30 -6.86 8.32
C GLY A 141 19.97 -5.77 9.33
N ASP A 142 20.75 -4.69 9.31
CA ASP A 142 20.68 -3.57 10.25
C ASP A 142 20.58 -2.25 9.50
N ASN A 143 19.37 -1.69 9.50
CA ASN A 143 18.98 -0.44 8.85
C ASN A 143 19.39 -0.45 7.38
N VAL A 144 18.71 -1.31 6.63
CA VAL A 144 19.09 -1.65 5.27
C VAL A 144 18.42 -0.71 4.30
N VAL A 145 19.19 -0.18 3.36
CA VAL A 145 18.63 0.51 2.19
C VAL A 145 18.12 -0.55 1.23
N VAL A 146 16.85 -0.42 0.85
CA VAL A 146 16.15 -1.41 0.04
C VAL A 146 15.59 -0.79 -1.22
N ASP A 147 15.65 -1.55 -2.29
CA ASP A 147 14.74 -1.40 -3.42
C ASP A 147 13.45 -2.14 -3.06
N PHE A 148 12.30 -1.62 -3.47
CA PHE A 148 11.03 -2.29 -3.21
C PHE A 148 10.06 -2.24 -4.38
N GLU A 149 9.19 -3.23 -4.42
CA GLU A 149 8.10 -3.38 -5.39
C GLU A 149 6.84 -3.90 -4.68
N PRO A 150 5.64 -3.42 -5.05
CA PRO A 150 4.40 -4.00 -4.57
C PRO A 150 4.27 -5.43 -5.09
N VAL A 151 3.78 -6.33 -4.24
CA VAL A 151 3.57 -7.74 -4.60
C VAL A 151 2.24 -8.23 -4.04
N VAL A 152 1.71 -9.30 -4.64
CA VAL A 152 0.60 -10.04 -4.04
C VAL A 152 1.07 -10.63 -2.70
N CYS A 153 0.26 -10.46 -1.66
CA CYS A 153 0.56 -11.05 -0.36
C CYS A 153 0.62 -12.58 -0.44
N PRO A 154 1.63 -13.24 0.16
CA PRO A 154 1.65 -14.69 0.29
C PRO A 154 0.42 -15.22 1.04
N GLY A 155 0.04 -16.47 0.78
CA GLY A 155 -1.23 -17.04 1.28
C GLY A 155 -1.47 -16.87 2.79
N GLN A 156 -0.47 -17.17 3.63
CA GLN A 156 -0.62 -16.98 5.08
C GLN A 156 -0.82 -15.51 5.47
N ALA A 157 -0.13 -14.58 4.81
CA ALA A 157 -0.32 -13.14 5.07
C ALA A 157 -1.72 -12.68 4.70
N THR A 158 -2.30 -13.24 3.62
CA THR A 158 -3.68 -12.97 3.21
C THR A 158 -4.67 -13.48 4.26
N SER A 159 -4.52 -14.73 4.72
CA SER A 159 -5.39 -15.28 5.77
C SER A 159 -5.23 -14.58 7.11
N ASP A 160 -4.02 -14.12 7.44
CA ASP A 160 -3.78 -13.34 8.66
C ASP A 160 -4.43 -11.95 8.55
N TRP A 161 -4.37 -11.31 7.38
CA TRP A 161 -5.02 -10.02 7.12
C TRP A 161 -6.54 -10.08 7.28
N GLU A 162 -7.18 -11.20 6.92
CA GLU A 162 -8.62 -11.44 7.14
C GLU A 162 -9.04 -11.39 8.60
N THR A 163 -8.09 -11.48 9.53
CA THR A 163 -8.37 -11.35 10.97
C THR A 163 -8.34 -9.89 11.46
N CYS A 164 -7.86 -8.95 10.65
CA CYS A 164 -7.73 -7.55 11.05
C CYS A 164 -9.03 -6.79 10.89
N LEU A 165 -9.32 -5.87 11.83
CA LEU A 165 -10.54 -5.07 11.80
C LEU A 165 -10.69 -4.23 10.54
N CYS A 166 -9.57 -3.78 9.96
CA CYS A 166 -9.59 -2.87 8.83
C CYS A 166 -9.82 -3.54 7.47
N ILE A 167 -10.01 -4.86 7.36
CA ILE A 167 -10.11 -5.57 6.05
C ILE A 167 -11.20 -5.04 5.10
N ASP A 168 -12.28 -4.48 5.63
CA ASP A 168 -13.36 -3.89 4.82
C ASP A 168 -13.58 -2.40 5.10
N MET A 169 -12.59 -1.76 5.74
CA MET A 169 -12.68 -0.37 6.18
C MET A 169 -11.55 0.51 5.66
N GLN A 170 -10.74 0.03 4.71
CA GLN A 170 -9.66 0.87 4.17
C GLN A 170 -10.24 2.01 3.34
N GLU A 171 -9.62 3.17 3.44
CA GLU A 171 -9.91 4.31 2.58
C GLU A 171 -9.64 3.98 1.10
N THR A 172 -10.37 4.60 0.17
CA THR A 172 -10.25 4.34 -1.28
C THR A 172 -9.04 5.03 -1.93
N ASP A 173 -8.00 5.31 -1.16
CA ASP A 173 -6.81 6.02 -1.62
C ASP A 173 -5.87 5.10 -2.44
N THR A 174 -5.24 5.68 -3.47
CA THR A 174 -4.30 5.01 -4.40
C THR A 174 -2.92 4.74 -3.78
N THR A 175 -2.87 4.51 -2.47
CA THR A 175 -1.62 4.33 -1.72
C THR A 175 -0.88 3.05 -2.14
N PRO A 176 0.44 3.11 -2.41
CA PRO A 176 1.29 4.29 -2.44
C PRO A 176 1.20 4.96 -3.80
N VAL A 177 1.04 6.28 -3.82
CA VAL A 177 1.03 7.05 -5.07
C VAL A 177 2.34 6.87 -5.85
N GLY A 178 2.22 6.63 -7.15
CA GLY A 178 3.36 6.55 -8.08
C GLY A 178 4.00 5.17 -8.25
N LEU A 179 3.53 4.16 -7.50
CA LEU A 179 3.93 2.77 -7.71
C LEU A 179 2.85 2.09 -8.56
N GLY A 180 3.14 1.78 -9.82
CA GLY A 180 2.17 1.17 -10.73
C GLY A 180 1.50 -0.06 -10.11
N ASP A 181 0.18 -0.17 -10.29
CA ASP A 181 -0.63 -1.27 -9.79
C ASP A 181 -0.12 -2.61 -10.37
N PRO A 182 0.28 -3.60 -9.53
CA PRO A 182 0.75 -4.89 -10.01
C PRO A 182 -0.32 -5.71 -10.76
N GLY A 183 -1.59 -5.29 -10.73
CA GLY A 183 -2.70 -5.93 -11.44
C GLY A 183 -2.97 -5.41 -12.87
N SER A 184 -2.34 -4.32 -13.30
CA SER A 184 -2.58 -3.75 -14.63
C SER A 184 -1.56 -4.24 -15.66
N PRO A 185 -1.98 -4.70 -16.87
CA PRO A 185 -1.05 -5.15 -17.90
C PRO A 185 -0.07 -4.03 -18.29
N PRO A 186 1.20 -4.34 -18.59
CA PRO A 186 2.23 -3.34 -18.86
C PRO A 186 1.84 -2.50 -20.08
N SER A 187 1.49 -1.24 -19.85
CA SER A 187 1.31 -0.26 -20.92
C SER A 187 2.67 0.06 -21.51
N SER A 188 2.91 -0.43 -22.72
CA SER A 188 4.14 -0.19 -23.48
C SER A 188 4.20 1.28 -23.88
N SER A 189 5.17 2.00 -23.34
CA SER A 189 5.44 3.41 -23.63
C SER A 189 6.16 3.57 -24.97
N SER A 190 5.40 3.86 -26.03
CA SER A 190 5.94 4.51 -27.24
C SER A 190 5.83 6.03 -27.10
N SER A 191 6.91 6.73 -27.45
CA SER A 191 7.11 8.19 -27.40
C SER A 191 5.93 9.05 -27.86
N PRO A 192 5.81 10.30 -27.36
CA PRO A 192 4.60 11.11 -27.52
C PRO A 192 4.49 11.74 -28.93
N PRO A 193 3.30 11.75 -29.57
CA PRO A 193 2.96 12.75 -30.56
C PRO A 193 2.37 14.01 -29.88
N PRO A 194 2.34 15.17 -30.58
CA PRO A 194 2.16 16.47 -29.96
C PRO A 194 0.73 16.72 -29.49
N ALA A 195 0.62 17.61 -28.48
CA ALA A 195 -0.61 18.03 -27.84
C ALA A 195 -1.71 18.47 -28.82
N THR A 196 -2.90 17.88 -28.66
CA THR A 196 -4.16 18.48 -29.10
C THR A 196 -5.17 18.40 -27.97
N SER A 197 -5.77 19.54 -27.69
CA SER A 197 -6.82 19.80 -26.73
C SER A 197 -8.15 19.17 -27.18
N SER A 198 -8.81 18.39 -26.32
CA SER A 198 -10.23 18.07 -26.47
C SER A 198 -10.89 17.67 -25.15
N THR A 199 -12.08 18.24 -24.95
CA THR A 199 -13.06 18.22 -23.84
C THR A 199 -13.53 16.81 -23.39
N PRO A 200 -14.08 16.64 -22.16
CA PRO A 200 -14.57 15.35 -21.67
C PRO A 200 -15.94 14.95 -22.28
N PRO A 201 -16.22 13.66 -22.56
CA PRO A 201 -17.51 13.22 -23.08
C PRO A 201 -18.57 13.05 -21.96
N SER A 202 -19.77 13.52 -22.27
CA SER A 202 -20.99 13.43 -21.46
C SER A 202 -21.66 12.05 -21.64
N GLY A 203 -21.97 11.35 -20.54
CA GLY A 203 -22.65 10.04 -20.53
C GLY A 203 -24.17 10.15 -20.71
N GLY A 204 -24.67 9.89 -21.92
CA GLY A 204 -26.09 10.01 -22.31
C GLY A 204 -26.88 8.69 -22.36
N GLY A 205 -26.86 7.88 -21.29
CA GLY A 205 -27.66 6.65 -21.20
C GLY A 205 -28.73 6.71 -20.10
N THR A 206 -29.77 5.89 -20.22
CA THR A 206 -30.74 5.59 -19.15
C THR A 206 -30.42 4.23 -18.53
N GLN A 207 -30.46 4.13 -17.19
CA GLN A 207 -30.15 2.94 -16.42
C GLN A 207 -31.37 2.01 -16.29
N VAL A 208 -31.14 0.69 -16.24
CA VAL A 208 -32.19 -0.32 -16.07
C VAL A 208 -32.72 -0.36 -14.62
N LEU A 209 -33.91 -0.93 -14.41
CA LEU A 209 -34.43 -1.18 -13.06
C LEU A 209 -33.43 -2.04 -12.27
N PHE A 210 -33.22 -1.69 -10.99
CA PHE A 210 -32.20 -2.22 -10.08
C PHE A 210 -30.74 -1.90 -10.43
N GLY A 211 -30.49 -1.14 -11.51
CA GLY A 211 -29.15 -0.64 -11.84
C GLY A 211 -28.71 0.52 -10.96
N GLN A 212 -27.39 0.70 -10.82
CA GLN A 212 -26.82 1.85 -10.12
C GLN A 212 -27.03 3.12 -10.95
N CYS A 213 -27.62 4.14 -10.35
CA CYS A 213 -27.96 5.39 -11.00
C CYS A 213 -27.34 6.62 -10.31
N GLY A 214 -26.44 6.40 -9.35
CA GLY A 214 -25.80 7.47 -8.62
C GLY A 214 -24.95 6.97 -7.46
N GLY A 215 -24.39 7.91 -6.72
CA GLY A 215 -23.39 7.69 -5.70
C GLY A 215 -22.06 8.37 -6.03
N ILE A 216 -21.28 8.71 -5.01
CA ILE A 216 -19.96 9.31 -5.20
C ILE A 216 -19.09 8.37 -6.05
N GLY A 217 -18.44 8.91 -7.08
CA GLY A 217 -17.60 8.14 -8.02
C GLY A 217 -18.36 7.45 -9.17
N TRP A 218 -19.70 7.46 -9.17
CA TRP A 218 -20.48 6.91 -10.28
C TRP A 218 -20.37 7.79 -11.53
N THR A 219 -19.84 7.23 -12.62
CA THR A 219 -19.70 7.89 -13.93
C THR A 219 -20.70 7.38 -14.98
N GLY A 220 -21.59 6.45 -14.59
CA GLY A 220 -22.58 5.86 -15.48
C GLY A 220 -23.91 6.64 -15.55
N PRO A 221 -24.93 6.07 -16.20
CA PRO A 221 -26.26 6.65 -16.33
C PRO A 221 -26.85 7.10 -14.99
N THR A 222 -27.33 8.34 -14.90
CA THR A 222 -27.97 8.88 -13.67
C THR A 222 -29.50 8.89 -13.72
N THR A 223 -30.06 8.63 -14.90
CA THR A 223 -31.51 8.61 -15.13
C THR A 223 -31.98 7.16 -15.25
N CYS A 224 -33.06 6.77 -14.57
CA CYS A 224 -33.63 5.41 -14.63
C CYS A 224 -34.69 5.28 -15.73
N GLN A 225 -34.87 4.07 -16.27
CA GLN A 225 -35.94 3.79 -17.23
C GLN A 225 -37.31 3.93 -16.54
N PRO A 226 -38.26 4.70 -17.08
CA PRO A 226 -39.61 4.79 -16.52
C PRO A 226 -40.27 3.41 -16.40
N PRO A 227 -40.99 3.10 -15.30
CA PRO A 227 -41.41 3.99 -14.22
C PRO A 227 -40.41 4.12 -13.04
N ALA A 228 -39.21 3.54 -13.14
CA ALA A 228 -38.26 3.52 -12.04
C ALA A 228 -37.68 4.91 -11.74
N THR A 229 -37.38 5.16 -10.47
CA THR A 229 -36.73 6.38 -9.97
C THR A 229 -35.40 6.03 -9.33
N CYS A 230 -34.40 6.89 -9.51
CA CYS A 230 -33.13 6.73 -8.82
C CYS A 230 -33.29 7.04 -7.32
N LYS A 231 -33.11 6.04 -6.46
CA LYS A 231 -33.21 6.16 -5.01
C LYS A 231 -31.83 6.01 -4.38
N ALA A 232 -31.39 7.03 -3.65
CA ALA A 232 -30.17 6.93 -2.86
C ALA A 232 -30.34 5.93 -1.72
N GLN A 233 -29.45 4.94 -1.65
CA GLN A 233 -29.37 4.02 -0.51
C GLN A 233 -28.30 4.48 0.48
N ASN A 234 -27.17 4.97 -0.04
CA ASN A 234 -26.13 5.64 0.74
C ASN A 234 -25.37 6.64 -0.15
N GLN A 235 -24.38 7.34 0.42
CA GLN A 235 -23.61 8.38 -0.28
C GLN A 235 -22.84 7.84 -1.50
N TRP A 236 -22.52 6.54 -1.54
CA TRP A 236 -21.75 5.89 -2.60
C TRP A 236 -22.64 5.12 -3.59
N TYR A 237 -23.92 4.92 -3.28
CA TYR A 237 -24.79 4.04 -4.06
C TYR A 237 -26.24 4.53 -4.09
N SER A 238 -26.72 4.78 -5.30
CA SER A 238 -28.13 5.00 -5.61
C SER A 238 -28.60 3.99 -6.64
N GLN A 239 -29.80 3.44 -6.46
CA GLN A 239 -30.34 2.35 -7.29
C GLN A 239 -31.67 2.75 -7.93
N CYS A 240 -31.91 2.32 -9.17
CA CYS A 240 -33.21 2.44 -9.81
C CYS A 240 -34.21 1.50 -9.16
N LEU A 241 -35.25 2.04 -8.54
CA LEU A 241 -36.33 1.29 -7.89
C LEU A 241 -37.68 1.80 -8.40
N ASN A 242 -38.70 0.94 -8.43
CA ASN A 242 -40.07 1.33 -8.79
C ASN A 242 -40.66 2.32 -7.77
#